data_AF-A0A7S7W0A0-F1
#
_entry.id   AF-A0A7S7W0A0-F1
#
_cell.length_a   1.000
_cell.length_b   1.000
_cell.length_c   1.000
_cell.angle_alpha   90.00
_cell.angle_beta   90.00
_cell.angle_gamma   90.00
#
_symmetry.space_group_name_H-M   'P 1'
#
loop_
_entity.id
_entity.type
_entity.pdbx_description
1 polymer ?
#
loop_
_entity_poly.entity_id
_entity_poly.type
_entity_poly.pdbx_seq_one_letter_code
_entity_poly.pdbx_strand_id
1 'polypeptide(L)'
;MRRFLEWFFRSRETGAITIAQWPNLVLWIVIVAGVLLWIWPAAGKSSVALTIVMKAGLIIWGADEIFRGVNPWRRCLGAAVVVYVVTTVLP
;
A
#
# COMPACT_ATOMS: atom_id res chain seq x y z
N MET A 1 22.43 -16.24 -6.33
CA MET A 1 20.95 -16.25 -6.32
C MET A 1 20.33 -16.41 -4.94
N ARG A 2 20.49 -17.56 -4.25
CA ARG A 2 19.78 -17.86 -2.97
C ARG A 2 19.93 -16.79 -1.89
N ARG A 3 21.16 -16.34 -1.62
CA ARG A 3 21.43 -15.30 -0.60
C ARG A 3 20.75 -13.96 -0.91
N PHE A 4 20.62 -13.60 -2.19
CA PHE A 4 19.92 -12.37 -2.59
C PHE A 4 18.42 -12.50 -2.36
N LEU A 5 17.81 -13.61 -2.79
CA LEU A 5 16.38 -13.87 -2.58
C LEU A 5 16.03 -13.93 -1.09
N GLU A 6 16.88 -14.58 -0.29
CA GLU A 6 16.73 -14.60 1.16
C GLU A 6 16.83 -13.19 1.74
N TRP A 7 17.84 -12.40 1.37
CA TRP A 7 17.94 -11.01 1.82
C TRP A 7 16.73 -10.15 1.41
N PHE A 8 16.19 -10.38 0.21
CA PHE A 8 15.12 -9.56 -0.36
C PHE A 8 13.74 -9.86 0.25
N PHE A 9 13.46 -11.13 0.57
CA PHE A 9 12.15 -11.55 1.08
C PHE A 9 12.14 -11.92 2.57
N ARG A 10 13.28 -12.17 3.20
CA ARG A 10 13.32 -12.53 4.63
C ARG A 10 13.00 -11.32 5.49
N SER A 11 12.01 -11.46 6.37
CA SER A 11 11.67 -10.48 7.39
C SER A 11 12.84 -10.31 8.37
N ARG A 12 13.18 -9.05 8.66
CA ARG A 12 14.19 -8.68 9.66
C ARG A 12 13.71 -8.85 11.10
N GLU A 13 12.41 -9.03 11.31
CA GLU A 13 11.81 -9.20 12.64
C GLU A 13 11.68 -10.66 13.02
N THR A 14 11.17 -11.50 12.11
CA THR A 14 10.86 -12.91 12.39
C THR A 14 11.86 -13.88 11.79
N GLY A 15 12.67 -13.45 10.82
CA GLY A 15 13.55 -14.31 10.06
C GLY A 15 12.84 -15.25 9.08
N ALA A 16 11.51 -15.18 8.95
CA ALA A 16 10.75 -15.96 7.96
C ALA A 16 10.72 -15.25 6.59
N ILE A 17 10.44 -15.98 5.52
CA ILE A 17 10.16 -15.38 4.21
C ILE A 17 8.79 -14.70 4.26
N THR A 18 8.72 -13.42 3.89
CA THR A 18 7.52 -12.59 3.95
C THR A 18 7.30 -11.87 2.63
N ILE A 19 6.36 -12.36 1.83
CA ILE A 19 5.96 -11.74 0.55
C ILE A 19 4.73 -10.86 0.76
N ALA A 20 3.75 -11.35 1.53
CA ALA A 20 2.54 -10.64 1.90
C ALA A 20 2.35 -10.69 3.41
N GLN A 21 1.64 -9.69 3.93
CA GLN A 21 1.26 -9.58 5.34
C GLN A 21 -0.22 -9.24 5.39
N TRP A 22 -0.84 -9.53 6.54
CA TRP A 22 -2.20 -9.05 6.80
C TRP A 22 -2.27 -7.52 6.72
N PRO A 23 -3.38 -6.96 6.22
CA PRO A 23 -3.54 -5.52 6.16
C PRO A 23 -3.51 -4.91 7.56
N ASN A 24 -2.77 -3.82 7.71
CA ASN A 24 -2.88 -2.96 8.88
C ASN A 24 -4.12 -2.06 8.76
N LEU A 25 -4.41 -1.29 9.81
CA LEU A 25 -5.60 -0.43 9.86
C LEU A 25 -5.69 0.53 8.67
N VAL A 26 -4.57 1.16 8.28
CA VAL A 26 -4.55 2.11 7.14
C VAL A 26 -4.94 1.40 5.86
N LEU A 27 -4.39 0.22 5.62
CA LEU A 27 -4.71 -0.55 4.41
C LEU A 27 -6.16 -1.05 4.42
N TRP A 28 -6.72 -1.40 5.58
CA TRP A 28 -8.16 -1.70 5.71
C TRP A 28 -9.05 -0.50 5.35
N ILE A 29 -8.70 0.71 5.79
CA ILE A 29 -9.43 1.93 5.43
C ILE A 29 -9.41 2.13 3.90
N VAL A 30 -8.24 1.96 3.27
CA VAL A 30 -8.09 2.04 1.81
C VAL A 30 -8.96 1.01 1.11
N ILE A 31 -8.93 -0.24 1.57
CA ILE A 31 -9.73 -1.34 1.00
C ILE A 31 -11.22 -1.01 1.08
N VAL A 32 -11.70 -0.59 2.26
CA VAL A 32 -13.12 -0.23 2.44
C VAL A 32 -13.51 0.94 1.55
N ALA A 33 -12.69 1.99 1.48
CA ALA A 33 -12.95 3.14 0.61
C ALA A 33 -13.00 2.74 -0.87
N GLY A 34 -12.09 1.88 -1.31
CA GLY A 34 -12.06 1.33 -2.68
C GLY A 34 -13.28 0.47 -3.00
N VAL A 35 -13.69 -0.39 -2.06
CA VAL A 35 -14.91 -1.22 -2.22
C VAL A 35 -16.14 -0.33 -2.31
N LEU A 36 -16.26 0.70 -1.47
CA LEU A 36 -17.37 1.65 -1.53
C LEU A 36 -17.43 2.39 -2.87
N LEU A 37 -16.28 2.86 -3.38
CA LEU A 37 -16.21 3.47 -4.71
C LEU A 37 -16.63 2.50 -5.83
N TRP A 38 -16.28 1.22 -5.69
CA TRP A 38 -16.58 0.21 -6.68
C TRP A 38 -18.07 -0.15 -6.74
N ILE A 39 -18.71 -0.33 -5.58
CA ILE A 39 -20.15 -0.69 -5.51
C ILE A 39 -21.08 0.52 -5.61
N TRP A 40 -20.56 1.73 -5.35
CA TRP A 40 -21.33 2.99 -5.37
C TRP A 40 -20.68 4.07 -6.25
N PRO A 41 -20.59 3.86 -7.57
CA PRO A 41 -19.93 4.81 -8.48
C PRO A 41 -20.67 6.15 -8.62
N ALA A 42 -21.98 6.18 -8.39
CA ALA A 42 -22.82 7.39 -8.51
C ALA A 42 -22.95 8.22 -7.20
N ALA A 43 -22.00 8.10 -6.27
CA ALA A 43 -22.09 8.74 -4.94
C ALA A 43 -21.87 10.27 -4.93
N GLY A 44 -21.68 10.92 -6.09
CA GLY A 44 -21.53 12.37 -6.20
C GLY A 44 -20.35 12.92 -5.38
N LYS A 45 -20.59 13.88 -4.48
CA LYS A 45 -19.53 14.47 -3.63
C LYS A 45 -18.83 13.45 -2.73
N SER A 46 -19.52 12.38 -2.35
CA SER A 46 -18.94 11.32 -1.51
C SER A 46 -17.88 10.51 -2.26
N SER A 47 -17.97 10.37 -3.59
CA SER A 47 -16.93 9.67 -4.37
C SER A 47 -15.62 10.45 -4.38
N VAL A 48 -15.68 11.79 -4.39
CA VAL A 48 -14.50 12.65 -4.27
C VAL A 48 -13.83 12.45 -2.91
N ALA A 49 -14.60 12.51 -1.83
CA ALA A 49 -14.08 12.30 -0.47
C ALA A 49 -13.45 10.89 -0.31
N LEU A 50 -14.14 9.84 -0.77
CA LEU A 50 -13.62 8.48 -0.75
C LEU A 50 -12.34 8.32 -1.58
N THR A 51 -12.26 8.99 -2.73
CA THR A 51 -11.04 8.97 -3.57
C THR A 51 -9.87 9.63 -2.86
N ILE A 52 -10.09 10.76 -2.18
CA ILE A 52 -9.07 11.43 -1.38
C ILE A 52 -8.60 10.51 -0.24
N VAL A 53 -9.54 9.91 0.51
CA VAL A 53 -9.21 8.96 1.59
C VAL A 53 -8.40 7.77 1.07
N MET A 54 -8.82 7.18 -0.05
CA MET A 54 -8.13 6.05 -0.65
C MET A 54 -6.72 6.42 -1.09
N LYS A 55 -6.53 7.52 -1.82
CA LYS A 55 -5.22 7.95 -2.33
C LYS A 55 -4.29 8.41 -1.20
N ALA A 56 -4.78 9.22 -0.25
CA ALA A 56 -3.99 9.65 0.91
C ALA A 56 -3.59 8.45 1.78
N GLY A 57 -4.52 7.51 2.02
CA GLY A 57 -4.25 6.28 2.75
C GLY A 57 -3.18 5.42 2.08
N LEU A 58 -3.21 5.27 0.76
CA LEU A 58 -2.18 4.57 -0.01
C LEU A 58 -0.80 5.26 0.09
N ILE A 59 -0.75 6.59 0.08
CA ILE A 59 0.49 7.34 0.27
C ILE A 59 1.04 7.12 1.68
N ILE A 60 0.20 7.25 2.72
CA ILE A 60 0.61 7.04 4.12
C ILE A 60 1.12 5.62 4.32
N TRP A 61 0.36 4.62 3.85
CA TRP A 61 0.76 3.22 3.92
C TRP A 61 2.06 2.95 3.16
N GLY A 62 2.17 3.44 1.93
CA GLY A 62 3.35 3.23 1.11
C GLY A 62 4.59 3.91 1.70
N ALA A 63 4.47 5.11 2.26
CA ALA A 63 5.54 5.78 2.97
C ALA A 63 5.98 5.00 4.20
N ASP A 64 5.03 4.48 5.00
CA ASP A 64 5.34 3.64 6.15
C ASP A 64 6.11 2.37 5.73
N GLU A 65 5.69 1.71 4.64
CA GLU A 65 6.41 0.57 4.10
C GLU A 65 7.82 0.91 3.60
N ILE A 66 8.04 2.09 3.01
CA ILE A 66 9.38 2.52 2.56
C ILE A 66 10.34 2.66 3.75
N PHE A 67 9.89 3.31 4.82
CA PHE A 67 10.74 3.60 5.98
C PHE A 67 10.84 2.42 6.95
N ARG A 68 9.71 1.74 7.22
CA ARG A 68 9.56 0.73 8.27
C ARG A 68 9.27 -0.68 7.74
N GLY A 69 9.21 -0.89 6.43
CA GLY A 69 8.98 -2.21 5.84
C GLY A 69 10.01 -3.26 6.29
N VAL A 70 9.51 -4.45 6.62
CA VAL A 70 10.26 -5.54 7.27
C VAL A 70 11.37 -6.14 6.40
N ASN A 71 11.31 -5.96 5.08
CA ASN A 71 12.29 -6.44 4.11
C ASN A 71 12.35 -5.51 2.87
N PRO A 72 13.38 -5.63 2.01
CA PRO A 72 13.50 -4.81 0.80
C PRO A 72 12.30 -4.93 -0.15
N TRP A 73 11.73 -6.14 -0.30
CA TRP A 73 10.54 -6.35 -1.13
C TRP A 73 9.36 -5.45 -0.72
N ARG A 74 9.06 -5.42 0.58
CA ARG A 74 8.00 -4.59 1.15
C ARG A 74 8.25 -3.09 0.94
N ARG A 75 9.49 -2.64 1.08
CA ARG A 75 9.89 -1.25 0.80
C ARG A 75 9.69 -0.89 -0.67
N CYS A 76 10.06 -1.77 -1.59
CA CYS A 76 9.83 -1.59 -3.03
C CYS A 76 8.33 -1.54 -3.36
N LEU A 77 7.51 -2.38 -2.72
CA LEU A 77 6.06 -2.36 -2.88
C LEU A 77 5.47 -1.02 -2.42
N GLY A 78 5.88 -0.53 -1.25
CA GLY A 78 5.50 0.79 -0.77
C GLY A 78 5.88 1.92 -1.74
N ALA A 79 7.12 1.91 -2.24
CA ALA A 79 7.57 2.87 -3.24
C ALA A 79 6.76 2.81 -4.54
N ALA A 80 6.51 1.62 -5.07
CA ALA A 80 5.73 1.43 -6.28
C ALA A 80 4.29 1.97 -6.11
N VAL A 81 3.66 1.72 -4.97
CA VAL A 81 2.32 2.24 -4.66
C VAL A 81 2.33 3.77 -4.57
N VAL A 82 3.31 4.38 -3.90
CA VAL A 82 3.42 5.85 -3.84
C VAL A 82 3.60 6.44 -5.24
N VAL A 83 4.49 5.88 -6.06
CA VAL A 83 4.70 6.33 -7.46
C VAL A 83 3.40 6.20 -8.27
N TYR A 84 2.69 5.08 -8.15
CA TYR A 84 1.39 4.89 -8.81
C TYR A 84 0.37 5.95 -8.40
N VAL A 85 0.26 6.26 -7.10
CA VAL A 85 -0.68 7.30 -6.65
C VAL A 85 -0.25 8.67 -7.17
N VAL A 86 1.03 9.02 -7.09
CA VAL A 86 1.54 10.32 -7.56
C VAL A 86 1.30 10.50 -9.06
N THR A 87 1.61 9.49 -9.88
CA THR A 87 1.41 9.51 -11.34
C THR A 87 -0.06 9.52 -11.76
N THR A 88 -0.98 9.07 -10.90
CA THR A 88 -2.42 9.12 -11.17
C THR A 88 -3.11 10.35 -10.55
N VAL A 89 -2.39 11.12 -9.73
CA VAL A 89 -2.85 12.41 -9.19
C VAL A 89 -2.36 13.56 -10.05
N LEU A 90 -1.14 13.48 -10.54
CA LEU A 90 -0.56 14.47 -11.45
C LEU A 90 -1.04 14.19 -12.88
N PRO A 91 -1.59 15.19 -13.60
CA PRO A 91 -1.96 15.07 -15.00
C PRO A 91 -0.74 14.92 -15.93
#